data_AF-A0A914D8K4-F1
#
_entry.id   AF-A0A914D8K4-F1
#
_cell.length_a   1.000
_cell.length_b   1.000
_cell.length_c   1.000
_cell.angle_alpha   90.00
_cell.angle_beta   90.00
_cell.angle_gamma   90.00
#
_symmetry.space_group_name_H-M   'P 1'
#
loop_
_entity.id
_entity.type
_entity.pdbx_description
1 polymer ?
#
loop_
_entity_poly.entity_id
_entity_poly.type
_entity_poly.pdbx_seq_one_letter_code
_entity_poly.pdbx_strand_id
1 'polypeptide(L)'
;MMALSPLMIICGAFLAKLMASSTEKEAKNYAKAGAIAEEVLTSIRTVVAFNGQEMECKRYETALKAGKADGIIKSIYVGSGLGFTFLVMFGSYCLAFWVGTDFVVDGKMNPDTMITVFFGVMMGSMALGQAGPQFAVVGTAQGAAAAIYEIIDRAPEIDSQSTEGNKPDNVKGRIQVKDVQFSYPTRPDIQVLKGVSFEVLPGQTVALVGSSGCGKSTIVSLLLRYYNVESGM
;
A
#
# COMPACT_ATOMS: atom_id res chain seq x y z
N MET A 1 35.11 4.71 20.34
CA MET A 1 34.11 4.14 19.40
C MET A 1 32.81 3.80 20.13
N MET A 2 32.78 2.79 21.00
CA MET A 2 31.54 2.35 21.69
C MET A 2 30.89 3.41 22.61
N ALA A 3 31.68 4.27 23.26
CA ALA A 3 31.12 5.32 24.13
C ALA A 3 30.34 6.42 23.37
N LEU A 4 30.59 6.59 22.07
CA LEU A 4 29.95 7.59 21.22
C LEU A 4 28.80 7.00 20.38
N SER A 5 28.59 5.68 20.42
CA SER A 5 27.52 5.03 19.66
C SER A 5 26.11 5.40 20.15
N PRO A 6 25.81 5.60 21.45
CA PRO A 6 24.47 6.03 21.87
C PRO A 6 24.13 7.42 21.35
N LEU A 7 25.12 8.33 21.30
CA LEU A 7 24.95 9.67 20.76
C LEU A 7 24.62 9.62 19.25
N MET A 8 25.34 8.81 18.48
CA MET A 8 25.04 8.61 17.05
C MET A 8 23.67 7.98 16.82
N ILE A 9 23.26 7.01 17.64
CA ILE A 9 21.94 6.39 17.55
C ILE A 9 20.83 7.41 17.84
N ILE A 10 20.99 8.23 18.89
CA ILE A 10 20.01 9.28 19.24
C ILE A 10 19.91 10.32 18.13
N CYS A 11 21.04 10.79 17.59
CA CYS A 11 21.05 11.73 16.46
C CYS A 11 20.39 11.13 15.22
N GLY A 12 20.70 9.87 14.89
CA GLY A 12 20.10 9.16 13.76
C GLY A 12 18.59 8.98 13.93
N ALA A 13 18.13 8.58 15.11
CA ALA A 13 16.70 8.43 15.41
C ALA A 13 15.95 9.76 15.35
N PHE A 14 16.56 10.84 15.87
CA PHE A 14 15.99 12.19 15.78
C PHE A 14 15.86 12.66 14.33
N LEU A 15 16.89 12.46 13.51
CA LEU A 15 16.86 12.79 12.09
C LEU A 15 15.85 11.96 11.31
N ALA A 16 15.75 10.65 11.57
CA ALA A 16 14.75 9.80 10.96
C ALA A 16 13.33 10.28 11.29
N LYS A 17 13.07 10.67 12.55
CA LYS A 17 11.77 11.20 12.98
C LYS A 17 11.45 12.54 12.33
N LEU A 18 12.41 13.46 12.26
CA LEU A 18 12.26 14.74 11.58
C LEU A 18 12.03 14.58 10.08
N MET A 19 12.73 13.64 9.45
CA MET A 19 12.58 13.34 8.03
C MET A 19 11.19 12.76 7.75
N ALA A 20 10.71 11.83 8.57
CA ALA A 20 9.38 11.25 8.44
C ALA A 20 8.27 12.30 8.57
N SER A 21 8.29 13.12 9.63
CA SER A 21 7.26 14.15 9.86
C SER A 21 7.28 15.26 8.79
N SER A 22 8.47 15.66 8.34
CA SER A 22 8.63 16.68 7.30
C SER A 22 8.19 16.15 5.93
N THR A 23 8.45 14.87 5.65
CA THR A 23 7.98 14.22 4.41
C THR A 23 6.46 14.09 4.39
N GLU A 24 5.83 13.78 5.52
CA GLU A 24 4.37 13.75 5.62
C GLU A 24 3.75 15.13 5.34
N LYS A 25 4.33 16.20 5.91
CA LYS A 25 3.86 17.58 5.69
C LYS A 25 4.02 18.01 4.23
N GLU A 26 5.17 17.69 3.63
CA GLU A 26 5.45 17.92 2.21
C GLU A 26 4.44 17.18 1.32
N ALA A 27 4.19 15.89 1.58
CA ALA A 27 3.23 15.08 0.83
C ALA A 27 1.80 15.65 0.91
N LYS A 28 1.36 16.12 2.09
CA LYS A 28 0.05 16.78 2.25
C LYS A 28 -0.08 18.06 1.42
N ASN A 29 0.98 18.85 1.31
CA ASN A 29 0.96 20.08 0.51
C ASN A 29 1.00 19.78 -0.99
N TYR A 30 1.75 18.76 -1.42
CA TYR A 30 1.70 18.28 -2.80
C TYR A 30 0.37 17.66 -3.18
N ALA A 31 -0.33 16.98 -2.26
CA ALA A 31 -1.65 16.43 -2.50
C ALA A 31 -2.68 17.50 -2.90
N LYS A 32 -2.59 18.72 -2.34
CA LYS A 32 -3.44 19.85 -2.74
C LYS A 32 -3.18 20.28 -4.19
N ALA A 33 -1.91 20.35 -4.60
CA ALA A 33 -1.55 20.63 -5.98
C ALA A 33 -2.03 19.50 -6.91
N GLY A 34 -1.85 18.25 -6.50
CA GLY A 34 -2.35 17.06 -7.20
C GLY A 34 -3.86 17.10 -7.44
N ALA A 35 -4.65 17.44 -6.41
CA ALA A 35 -6.10 17.57 -6.53
C ALA A 35 -6.53 18.64 -7.54
N ILE A 36 -5.83 19.79 -7.58
CA ILE A 36 -6.08 20.84 -8.59
C ILE A 36 -5.80 20.30 -10.00
N ALA A 37 -4.67 19.62 -10.19
CA ALA A 37 -4.34 19.04 -11.49
C ALA A 37 -5.36 17.97 -11.92
N GLU A 38 -5.80 17.11 -11.00
CA GLU A 38 -6.80 16.08 -11.25
C GLU A 38 -8.15 16.68 -11.69
N GLU A 39 -8.63 17.72 -10.99
CA GLU A 39 -9.85 18.45 -11.36
C GLU A 39 -9.77 19.04 -12.77
N VAL A 40 -8.66 19.73 -13.07
CA VAL A 40 -8.42 20.40 -14.36
C VAL A 40 -8.31 19.39 -15.50
N LEU A 41 -7.60 18.28 -15.30
CA LEU A 41 -7.42 17.25 -16.33
C LEU A 41 -8.73 16.49 -16.59
N THR A 42 -9.49 16.18 -15.53
CA THR A 42 -10.79 15.52 -15.65
C THR A 42 -11.80 16.39 -16.40
N SER A 43 -11.73 17.71 -16.22
CA SER A 43 -12.64 18.70 -16.81
C SER A 43 -12.00 19.53 -17.93
N ILE A 44 -11.00 19.00 -18.64
CA ILE A 44 -10.17 19.77 -19.57
C ILE A 44 -10.96 20.46 -20.69
N ARG A 45 -12.04 19.83 -21.17
CA ARG A 45 -12.93 20.41 -22.20
C ARG A 45 -13.58 21.69 -21.69
N THR A 46 -14.00 21.73 -20.43
CA THR A 46 -14.60 22.91 -19.79
C THR A 46 -13.56 24.01 -19.63
N VAL A 47 -12.37 23.68 -19.12
CA VAL A 47 -11.29 24.66 -18.93
C VAL A 47 -10.90 25.34 -20.24
N VAL A 48 -10.78 24.57 -21.33
CA VAL A 48 -10.47 25.11 -22.65
C VAL A 48 -11.64 25.91 -23.23
N ALA A 49 -12.89 25.46 -23.06
CA ALA A 49 -14.07 26.18 -23.54
C ALA A 49 -14.23 27.57 -22.91
N PHE A 50 -13.81 27.73 -21.65
CA PHE A 50 -13.81 29.02 -20.93
C PHE A 50 -12.47 29.77 -21.02
N ASN A 51 -11.50 29.28 -21.79
CA ASN A 51 -10.15 29.84 -21.92
C ASN A 51 -9.45 30.08 -20.55
N GLY A 52 -9.68 29.17 -19.60
CA GLY A 52 -9.24 29.27 -18.20
C GLY A 52 -7.85 28.72 -17.90
N GLN A 53 -7.06 28.35 -18.91
CA GLN A 53 -5.77 27.65 -18.72
C GLN A 53 -4.78 28.44 -17.86
N GLU A 54 -4.63 29.75 -18.10
CA GLU A 54 -3.72 30.59 -17.30
C GLU A 54 -4.14 30.71 -15.83
N MET A 55 -5.45 30.75 -15.57
CA MET A 55 -5.99 30.84 -14.22
C MET A 55 -5.63 29.58 -13.43
N GLU A 56 -5.88 28.41 -14.02
CA GLU A 56 -5.59 27.13 -13.39
C GLU A 56 -4.08 26.87 -13.23
N CYS A 57 -3.26 27.31 -14.18
CA CYS A 57 -1.81 27.30 -14.04
C CYS A 57 -1.34 28.13 -12.83
N LYS A 58 -1.87 29.34 -12.63
CA LYS A 58 -1.54 30.18 -11.47
C LYS A 58 -2.02 29.56 -10.15
N ARG A 59 -3.20 28.92 -10.16
CA ARG A 59 -3.76 28.19 -9.01
C ARG A 59 -2.85 27.02 -8.61
N TYR A 60 -2.38 26.24 -9.58
CA TYR A 60 -1.43 25.15 -9.37
C TYR A 60 -0.06 25.66 -8.87
N GLU A 61 0.49 26.70 -9.50
CA GLU A 61 1.76 27.31 -9.08
C GLU A 61 1.70 27.81 -7.63
N THR A 62 0.58 28.43 -7.23
CA THR A 62 0.38 28.90 -5.86
C THR A 62 0.36 27.75 -4.86
N ALA A 63 -0.28 26.63 -5.19
CA ALA A 63 -0.25 25.42 -4.37
C ALA A 63 1.16 24.81 -4.27
N LEU A 64 1.94 24.85 -5.35
CA LEU A 64 3.33 24.39 -5.36
C LEU A 64 4.28 25.22 -4.50
N LYS A 65 4.06 26.54 -4.36
CA LYS A 65 4.92 27.42 -3.56
C LYS A 65 5.01 26.97 -2.09
N ALA A 66 3.89 26.52 -1.51
CA ALA A 66 3.87 25.98 -0.16
C ALA A 66 4.70 24.70 -0.02
N GLY A 67 4.55 23.75 -0.96
CA GLY A 67 5.33 22.51 -1.01
C GLY A 67 6.83 22.78 -1.18
N LYS A 68 7.19 23.71 -2.07
CA LYS A 68 8.59 24.12 -2.31
C LYS A 68 9.23 24.71 -1.05
N ALA A 69 8.53 25.60 -0.34
CA ALA A 69 9.06 26.22 0.88
C ALA A 69 9.34 25.18 1.97
N ASP A 70 8.40 24.26 2.21
CA ASP A 70 8.59 23.15 3.15
C ASP A 70 9.74 22.22 2.70
N GLY A 71 9.85 21.93 1.40
CA GLY A 71 10.93 21.11 0.84
C GLY A 71 12.33 21.73 1.03
N ILE A 72 12.46 23.05 0.89
CA ILE A 72 13.73 23.77 1.17
C ILE A 72 14.10 23.64 2.65
N ILE A 73 13.14 23.90 3.55
CA ILE A 73 13.35 23.81 4.99
C ILE A 73 13.75 22.38 5.39
N LYS A 74 13.04 21.37 4.87
CA LYS A 74 13.36 19.96 5.04
C LYS A 74 14.79 19.65 4.57
N SER A 75 15.18 20.15 3.41
CA SER A 75 16.52 19.92 2.83
C SER A 75 17.62 20.50 3.72
N ILE A 76 17.39 21.66 4.35
CA ILE A 76 18.32 22.26 5.31
C ILE A 76 18.44 21.40 6.58
N TYR A 77 17.32 20.93 7.14
CA TYR A 77 17.35 20.07 8.33
C TYR A 77 18.02 18.72 8.06
N VAL A 78 17.69 18.07 6.94
CA VAL A 78 18.29 16.79 6.56
C VAL A 78 19.78 16.96 6.25
N GLY A 79 20.15 18.00 5.49
CA GLY A 79 21.54 18.28 5.14
C GLY A 79 22.41 18.62 6.35
N SER A 80 21.94 19.51 7.23
CA SER A 80 22.64 19.84 8.49
C SER A 80 22.76 18.64 9.42
N GLY A 81 21.71 17.83 9.51
CA GLY A 81 21.70 16.59 10.28
C GLY A 81 22.71 15.55 9.81
N LEU A 82 22.73 15.29 8.51
CA LEU A 82 23.72 14.40 7.89
C LEU A 82 25.14 14.93 8.11
N GLY A 83 25.37 16.23 7.89
CA GLY A 83 26.66 16.87 8.12
C GLY A 83 27.14 16.74 9.57
N PHE A 84 26.25 16.96 10.55
CA PHE A 84 26.56 16.77 11.96
C PHE A 84 26.89 15.31 12.29
N THR A 85 26.17 14.35 11.70
CA THR A 85 26.43 12.92 11.87
C THR A 85 27.83 12.55 11.36
N PHE A 86 28.22 13.04 10.17
CA PHE A 86 29.57 12.85 9.64
C PHE A 86 30.65 13.50 10.51
N LEU A 87 30.39 14.70 11.05
CA LEU A 87 31.31 15.39 11.96
C LEU A 87 31.57 14.57 13.22
N VAL A 88 30.51 14.05 13.85
CA VAL A 88 30.63 13.18 15.04
C VAL A 88 31.38 11.88 14.70
N MET A 89 31.10 11.29 13.53
CA MET A 89 31.78 10.09 13.06
C MET A 89 33.29 10.32 12.89
N PHE A 90 33.71 11.32 12.11
CA PHE A 90 35.13 11.61 11.91
C PHE A 90 35.82 12.09 13.20
N GLY A 91 35.14 12.88 14.04
CA GLY A 91 35.66 13.26 15.36
C GLY A 91 35.89 12.04 16.26
N SER A 92 35.01 11.05 16.19
CA SER A 92 35.18 9.79 16.92
C SER A 92 36.38 8.99 16.42
N TYR A 93 36.68 9.01 15.12
CA TYR A 93 37.88 8.39 14.55
C TYR A 93 39.14 9.10 15.05
N CYS A 94 39.20 10.44 14.99
CA CYS A 94 40.34 11.20 15.49
C CYS A 94 40.63 10.90 16.96
N LEU A 95 39.60 10.88 17.82
CA LEU A 95 39.74 10.54 19.24
C LEU A 95 40.24 9.10 19.46
N ALA A 96 39.72 8.14 18.67
CA ALA A 96 40.15 6.75 18.76
C ALA A 96 41.62 6.58 18.35
N PHE A 97 42.07 7.26 17.30
CA PHE A 97 43.47 7.24 16.87
C PHE A 97 44.39 7.94 17.87
N TRP A 98 43.97 9.08 18.44
CA TRP A 98 44.78 9.79 19.44
C TRP A 98 45.04 8.91 20.67
N VAL A 99 43.98 8.42 21.32
CA VAL A 99 44.10 7.56 22.51
C VAL A 99 44.79 6.24 22.16
N GLY A 100 44.51 5.68 20.98
CA GLY A 100 45.16 4.46 20.52
C GLY A 100 46.68 4.64 20.33
N THR A 101 47.11 5.79 19.81
CA THR A 101 48.54 6.10 19.63
C THR A 101 49.24 6.25 20.97
N ASP A 102 48.62 6.90 21.95
CA ASP A 102 49.18 7.00 23.32
C ASP A 102 49.40 5.60 23.93
N PHE A 103 48.48 4.66 23.74
CA PHE A 103 48.65 3.27 24.21
C PHE A 103 49.77 2.50 23.51
N VAL A 104 50.02 2.80 22.23
CA VAL A 104 51.11 2.20 21.47
C VAL A 104 52.46 2.76 21.92
N VAL A 105 52.54 4.07 22.16
CA VAL A 105 53.77 4.73 22.66
C VAL A 105 54.12 4.27 24.08
N ASP A 106 53.11 4.08 24.93
CA ASP A 106 53.26 3.51 26.29
C ASP A 106 53.66 2.03 26.31
N GLY A 107 53.74 1.36 25.15
CA GLY A 107 54.05 -0.07 25.04
C GLY A 107 52.95 -1.00 25.56
N LYS A 108 51.75 -0.49 25.81
CA LYS A 108 50.59 -1.27 26.31
C LYS A 108 49.88 -2.05 25.20
N MET A 109 50.07 -1.66 23.94
CA MET A 109 49.43 -2.28 22.78
C MET A 109 50.34 -2.23 21.56
N ASN A 110 50.34 -3.30 20.76
CA ASN A 110 51.05 -3.31 19.50
C ASN A 110 50.27 -2.54 18.40
N PRO A 111 50.96 -1.89 17.44
CA PRO A 111 50.31 -1.14 16.36
C PRO A 111 49.38 -1.98 15.48
N ASP A 112 49.70 -3.25 15.26
CA ASP A 112 48.88 -4.18 14.49
C ASP A 112 47.51 -4.41 15.14
N THR A 113 47.52 -4.64 16.46
CA THR A 113 46.33 -4.91 17.27
C THR A 113 45.42 -3.68 17.28
N MET A 114 45.98 -2.47 17.35
CA MET A 114 45.24 -1.22 17.27
C MET A 114 44.42 -1.12 15.97
N ILE A 115 45.08 -1.35 14.83
CA ILE A 115 44.47 -1.24 13.51
C ILE A 115 43.38 -2.32 13.35
N THR A 116 43.67 -3.56 13.76
CA THR A 116 42.68 -4.66 13.70
C THR A 116 41.44 -4.36 14.52
N VAL A 117 41.58 -3.87 15.77
CA VAL A 117 40.44 -3.52 16.62
C VAL A 117 39.65 -2.35 16.03
N PHE A 118 40.31 -1.34 15.49
CA PHE A 118 39.65 -0.19 14.86
C PHE A 118 38.79 -0.61 13.67
N PHE A 119 39.36 -1.33 12.71
CA PHE A 119 38.63 -1.79 11.53
C PHE A 119 37.54 -2.81 11.87
N GLY A 120 37.80 -3.71 12.83
CA GLY A 120 36.80 -4.68 13.29
C GLY A 120 35.54 -4.00 13.87
N VAL A 121 35.74 -3.00 14.74
CA VAL A 121 34.62 -2.24 15.31
C VAL A 121 33.92 -1.37 14.26
N MET A 122 34.68 -0.76 13.33
CA MET A 122 34.12 0.04 12.24
C MET A 122 33.24 -0.81 11.32
N MET A 123 33.75 -1.94 10.82
CA MET A 123 32.99 -2.83 9.93
C MET A 123 31.77 -3.43 10.64
N GLY A 124 31.91 -3.85 11.91
CA GLY A 124 30.80 -4.37 12.70
C GLY A 124 29.68 -3.34 12.92
N SER A 125 30.04 -2.09 13.23
CA SER A 125 29.06 -1.01 13.41
C SER A 125 28.37 -0.62 12.09
N MET A 126 29.10 -0.59 10.97
CA MET A 126 28.50 -0.38 9.64
C MET A 126 27.53 -1.51 9.26
N ALA A 127 27.90 -2.77 9.49
CA ALA A 127 27.04 -3.92 9.20
C ALA A 127 25.72 -3.86 9.99
N LEU A 128 25.78 -3.52 11.29
CA LEU A 128 24.59 -3.32 12.11
C LEU A 128 23.72 -2.15 11.62
N GLY A 129 24.33 -1.03 11.23
CA GLY A 129 23.61 0.12 10.68
C GLY A 129 22.87 -0.21 9.37
N GLN A 130 23.50 -0.99 8.49
CA GLN A 130 22.90 -1.42 7.21
C GLN A 130 21.85 -2.53 7.37
N ALA A 131 21.89 -3.29 8.47
CA ALA A 131 20.88 -4.31 8.76
C ALA A 131 19.53 -3.71 9.16
N GLY A 132 19.51 -2.50 9.75
CA GLY A 132 18.28 -1.84 10.21
C GLY A 132 17.17 -1.75 9.15
N PRO A 133 17.43 -1.14 7.97
CA PRO A 133 16.45 -1.07 6.88
C PRO A 133 15.94 -2.43 6.39
N GLN A 134 16.76 -3.49 6.46
CA GLN A 134 16.36 -4.83 6.03
C GLN A 134 15.24 -5.41 6.91
N PHE A 135 15.23 -5.11 8.22
CA PHE A 135 14.13 -5.51 9.10
C PHE A 135 12.80 -4.85 8.72
N ALA A 136 12.84 -3.59 8.26
CA ALA A 136 11.62 -2.91 7.81
C ALA A 136 11.03 -3.57 6.56
N VAL A 137 11.88 -4.05 5.64
CA VAL A 137 11.44 -4.78 4.43
C VAL A 137 10.73 -6.09 4.79
N VAL A 138 11.17 -6.79 5.83
CA VAL A 138 10.48 -8.00 6.30
C VAL A 138 9.06 -7.67 6.78
N GLY A 139 8.89 -6.58 7.54
CA GLY A 139 7.58 -6.14 8.01
C GLY A 139 6.62 -5.78 6.86
N THR A 140 7.11 -5.04 5.86
CA THR A 140 6.29 -4.70 4.68
C THR A 140 5.97 -5.93 3.84
N ALA A 141 6.91 -6.86 3.69
CA ALA A 141 6.68 -8.13 2.98
C ALA A 141 5.63 -8.99 3.69
N GLN A 142 5.65 -9.07 5.03
CA GLN A 142 4.64 -9.78 5.81
C GLN A 142 3.24 -9.17 5.63
N GLY A 143 3.14 -7.84 5.64
CA GLY A 143 1.88 -7.14 5.39
C GLY A 143 1.32 -7.40 3.99
N ALA A 144 2.17 -7.36 2.97
CA ALA A 144 1.76 -7.68 1.59
C ALA A 144 1.37 -9.16 1.43
N ALA A 145 2.12 -10.07 2.06
CA ALA A 145 1.83 -11.49 2.04
C ALA A 145 0.47 -11.81 2.68
N ALA A 146 0.09 -11.12 3.76
CA ALA A 146 -1.20 -11.33 4.41
C ALA A 146 -2.39 -11.14 3.46
N ALA A 147 -2.37 -10.09 2.62
CA ALA A 147 -3.42 -9.86 1.62
C ALA A 147 -3.44 -10.93 0.51
N ILE A 148 -2.28 -11.47 0.15
CA ILE A 148 -2.20 -12.57 -0.83
C ILE A 148 -2.79 -13.85 -0.23
N TYR A 149 -2.39 -14.20 0.99
CA TYR A 149 -2.89 -15.39 1.68
C TYR A 149 -4.39 -15.30 2.00
N GLU A 150 -4.92 -14.10 2.29
CA GLU A 150 -6.37 -13.90 2.45
C GLU A 150 -7.15 -14.33 1.19
N ILE A 151 -6.60 -14.13 0.00
CA ILE A 151 -7.23 -14.57 -1.27
C ILE A 151 -7.03 -16.07 -1.49
N ILE A 152 -5.84 -16.60 -1.23
CA ILE A 152 -5.50 -18.02 -1.44
C ILE A 152 -6.30 -18.92 -0.50
N ASP A 153 -6.39 -18.54 0.77
CA ASP A 153 -7.01 -19.34 1.83
C ASP A 153 -8.55 -19.17 1.90
N ARG A 154 -9.10 -18.23 1.12
CA ARG A 154 -10.55 -18.00 1.05
C ARG A 154 -11.25 -19.19 0.41
N ALA A 155 -12.05 -19.90 1.19
CA ALA A 155 -13.00 -20.89 0.68
C ALA A 155 -14.24 -20.19 0.07
N PRO A 156 -14.55 -20.38 -1.23
CA PRO A 156 -15.77 -19.85 -1.83
C PRO A 156 -17.00 -20.68 -1.44
N GLU A 157 -18.17 -20.04 -1.30
CA GLU A 157 -19.44 -20.75 -1.05
C GLU A 157 -19.86 -21.65 -2.22
N ILE A 158 -19.50 -21.24 -3.44
CA ILE A 158 -19.74 -21.99 -4.67
C ILE A 158 -18.38 -22.33 -5.25
N ASP A 159 -17.92 -23.55 -4.99
CA ASP A 159 -16.67 -24.05 -5.53
C ASP A 159 -16.87 -24.61 -6.95
N SER A 160 -16.37 -23.88 -7.94
CA SER A 160 -16.42 -24.27 -9.35
C SER A 160 -15.35 -25.30 -9.73
N GLN A 161 -14.34 -25.50 -8.89
CA GLN A 161 -13.27 -26.49 -9.08
C GLN A 161 -13.59 -27.83 -8.41
N SER A 162 -14.56 -27.84 -7.50
CA SER A 162 -15.03 -29.08 -6.87
C SER A 162 -15.52 -30.08 -7.91
N THR A 163 -15.15 -31.35 -7.72
CA THR A 163 -15.63 -32.46 -8.55
C THR A 163 -16.91 -33.08 -8.02
N GLU A 164 -17.39 -32.61 -6.86
CA GLU A 164 -18.60 -33.07 -6.20
C GLU A 164 -19.87 -32.60 -6.94
N GLY A 165 -20.98 -33.29 -6.66
CA GLY A 165 -22.28 -33.01 -7.28
C GLY A 165 -22.68 -34.02 -8.35
N ASN A 166 -23.96 -34.04 -8.65
CA ASN A 166 -24.54 -34.99 -9.60
C ASN A 166 -24.22 -34.56 -11.04
N LYS A 167 -23.65 -35.49 -11.82
CA LYS A 167 -23.39 -35.33 -13.26
C LYS A 167 -24.34 -36.25 -14.03
N PRO A 168 -25.59 -35.83 -14.28
CA PRO A 168 -26.55 -36.67 -14.99
C PRO A 168 -26.13 -36.90 -16.44
N ASP A 169 -26.19 -38.15 -16.92
CA ASP A 169 -25.84 -38.52 -18.30
C ASP A 169 -26.76 -37.87 -19.35
N ASN A 170 -28.00 -37.56 -18.96
CA ASN A 170 -29.00 -36.96 -19.84
C ASN A 170 -29.83 -35.89 -19.11
N VAL A 171 -29.88 -34.68 -19.69
CA VAL A 171 -30.63 -33.54 -19.16
C VAL A 171 -31.73 -33.17 -20.15
N LYS A 172 -32.99 -33.39 -19.77
CA LYS A 172 -34.17 -33.05 -20.61
C LYS A 172 -34.41 -31.54 -20.75
N GLY A 173 -33.76 -30.70 -19.95
CA GLY A 173 -33.85 -29.23 -20.06
C GLY A 173 -35.16 -28.63 -19.52
N ARG A 174 -35.87 -29.30 -18.62
CA ARG A 174 -36.98 -28.70 -17.87
C ARG A 174 -36.42 -27.80 -16.77
N ILE A 175 -36.80 -26.52 -16.77
CA ILE A 175 -36.36 -25.54 -15.77
C ILE A 175 -37.58 -25.14 -14.95
N GLN A 176 -37.49 -25.22 -13.62
CA GLN A 176 -38.54 -24.78 -12.71
C GLN A 176 -37.94 -23.79 -11.73
N VAL A 177 -38.60 -22.64 -11.58
CA VAL A 177 -38.29 -21.60 -10.60
C VAL A 177 -39.53 -21.48 -9.71
N LYS A 178 -39.36 -21.58 -8.40
CA LYS A 178 -40.44 -21.69 -7.43
C LYS A 178 -40.16 -20.83 -6.20
N ASP A 179 -40.99 -19.79 -6.06
CA ASP A 179 -40.98 -18.83 -4.97
C ASP A 179 -39.58 -18.25 -4.66
N VAL A 180 -38.80 -17.97 -5.72
CA VAL A 180 -37.42 -17.52 -5.55
C VAL A 180 -37.39 -16.09 -5.03
N GLN A 181 -36.70 -15.92 -3.91
CA GLN A 181 -36.39 -14.64 -3.28
C GLN A 181 -34.87 -14.45 -3.28
N PHE A 182 -34.43 -13.25 -3.68
CA PHE A 182 -33.00 -12.98 -3.82
C PHE A 182 -32.66 -11.50 -3.71
N SER A 183 -31.55 -11.23 -3.02
CA SER A 183 -30.90 -9.94 -2.86
C SER A 183 -29.40 -10.08 -3.19
N TYR A 184 -28.79 -9.09 -3.84
CA TYR A 184 -27.36 -9.16 -4.13
C TYR A 184 -26.54 -8.94 -2.84
N PRO A 185 -25.46 -9.70 -2.58
CA PRO A 185 -24.65 -9.54 -1.37
C PRO A 185 -24.04 -8.13 -1.20
N THR A 186 -23.80 -7.42 -2.30
CA THR A 186 -23.32 -6.02 -2.29
C THR A 186 -24.37 -5.01 -1.85
N ARG A 187 -25.66 -5.36 -1.87
CA ARG A 187 -26.80 -4.52 -1.45
C ARG A 187 -27.92 -5.38 -0.84
N PRO A 188 -27.70 -5.95 0.36
CA PRO A 188 -28.63 -6.89 0.98
C PRO A 188 -29.99 -6.25 1.30
N ASP A 189 -30.04 -4.93 1.52
CA ASP A 189 -31.27 -4.21 1.86
C ASP A 189 -32.27 -4.08 0.70
N ILE A 190 -31.85 -4.40 -0.53
CA ILE A 190 -32.67 -4.27 -1.73
C ILE A 190 -32.98 -5.65 -2.30
N GLN A 191 -34.16 -6.14 -1.97
CA GLN A 191 -34.67 -7.39 -2.53
C GLN A 191 -35.05 -7.23 -4.01
N VAL A 192 -34.36 -7.98 -4.88
CA VAL A 192 -34.53 -7.90 -6.35
C VAL A 192 -35.62 -8.85 -6.84
N LEU A 193 -35.61 -10.11 -6.38
CA LEU A 193 -36.64 -11.10 -6.68
C LEU A 193 -37.51 -11.32 -5.44
N LYS A 194 -38.83 -11.21 -5.60
CA LYS A 194 -39.82 -11.21 -4.51
C LYS A 194 -40.84 -12.35 -4.68
N GLY A 195 -40.36 -13.59 -4.69
CA GLY A 195 -41.23 -14.77 -4.81
C GLY A 195 -41.59 -15.12 -6.25
N VAL A 196 -40.60 -15.11 -7.15
CA VAL A 196 -40.82 -15.38 -8.58
C VAL A 196 -41.00 -16.87 -8.81
N SER A 197 -42.06 -17.25 -9.54
CA SER A 197 -42.33 -18.64 -9.91
C SER A 197 -42.69 -18.76 -11.40
N PHE A 198 -42.01 -19.64 -12.14
CA PHE A 198 -42.36 -20.01 -13.51
C PHE A 198 -41.72 -21.35 -13.90
N GLU A 199 -42.20 -21.92 -15.00
CA GLU A 199 -41.70 -23.18 -15.53
C GLU A 199 -41.39 -23.03 -17.04
N VAL A 200 -40.30 -23.65 -17.48
CA VAL A 200 -39.90 -23.77 -18.88
C VAL A 200 -39.84 -25.24 -19.25
N LEU A 201 -40.65 -25.64 -20.22
CA LEU A 201 -40.71 -27.01 -20.71
C LEU A 201 -39.54 -27.33 -21.65
N PRO A 202 -39.14 -28.60 -21.78
CA PRO A 202 -38.14 -29.05 -22.74
C PRO A 202 -38.41 -28.53 -24.17
N GLY A 203 -37.44 -27.84 -24.77
CA GLY A 203 -37.55 -27.29 -26.12
C GLY A 203 -38.39 -26.01 -26.24
N GLN A 204 -38.94 -25.49 -25.14
CA GLN A 204 -39.70 -24.25 -25.13
C GLN A 204 -38.77 -23.03 -25.08
N THR A 205 -39.06 -22.03 -25.92
CA THR A 205 -38.43 -20.71 -25.84
C THR A 205 -39.29 -19.79 -24.98
N VAL A 206 -38.69 -19.18 -23.96
CA VAL A 206 -39.35 -18.20 -23.08
C VAL A 206 -38.62 -16.86 -23.16
N ALA A 207 -39.39 -15.77 -23.21
CA ALA A 207 -38.85 -14.41 -23.19
C ALA A 207 -39.18 -13.74 -21.85
N LEU A 208 -38.16 -13.25 -21.15
CA LEU A 208 -38.30 -12.42 -19.96
C LEU A 208 -38.34 -10.95 -20.37
N VAL A 209 -39.48 -10.29 -20.18
CA VAL A 209 -39.69 -8.87 -20.52
C VAL A 209 -40.02 -8.04 -19.27
N GLY A 210 -39.68 -6.76 -19.27
CA GLY A 210 -39.96 -5.85 -18.15
C GLY A 210 -39.04 -4.64 -18.12
N SER A 211 -39.33 -3.69 -17.22
CA SER A 211 -38.57 -2.44 -17.04
C SER A 211 -37.11 -2.67 -16.60
N SER A 212 -36.27 -1.65 -16.72
CA SER A 212 -34.89 -1.73 -16.20
C SER A 212 -34.91 -2.02 -14.69
N GLY A 213 -34.04 -2.91 -14.22
CA GLY A 213 -33.91 -3.27 -12.81
C GLY A 213 -34.91 -4.31 -12.26
N CYS A 214 -35.84 -4.84 -13.06
CA CYS A 214 -36.84 -5.81 -12.58
C CYS A 214 -36.34 -7.26 -12.37
N GLY A 215 -35.02 -7.50 -12.41
CA GLY A 215 -34.44 -8.82 -12.09
C GLY A 215 -34.30 -9.82 -13.25
N LYS A 216 -34.56 -9.43 -14.51
CA LYS A 216 -34.42 -10.32 -15.70
C LYS A 216 -33.04 -10.99 -15.78
N SER A 217 -31.97 -10.19 -15.75
CA SER A 217 -30.60 -10.69 -15.80
C SER A 217 -30.22 -11.47 -14.54
N THR A 218 -30.83 -11.13 -13.40
CA THR A 218 -30.61 -11.84 -12.13
C THR A 218 -31.08 -13.29 -12.21
N ILE A 219 -32.23 -13.56 -12.85
CA ILE A 219 -32.71 -14.92 -13.08
C ILE A 219 -31.68 -15.75 -13.86
N VAL A 220 -31.07 -15.16 -14.88
CA VAL A 220 -30.02 -15.84 -15.67
C VAL A 220 -28.78 -16.13 -14.79
N SER A 221 -28.36 -15.18 -13.96
CA SER A 221 -27.23 -15.37 -13.03
C SER A 221 -27.49 -16.48 -12.01
N LEU A 222 -28.74 -16.62 -11.53
CA LEU A 222 -29.12 -17.69 -10.61
C LEU A 222 -29.19 -19.05 -11.30
N LEU A 223 -29.68 -19.11 -12.55
CA LEU A 223 -29.66 -20.34 -13.35
C LEU A 223 -28.24 -20.84 -13.64
N LEU A 224 -27.29 -19.91 -13.85
CA LEU A 224 -25.86 -20.21 -13.98
C LEU A 224 -25.18 -20.50 -12.62
N ARG A 225 -25.93 -20.42 -11.52
CA ARG A 225 -25.47 -20.62 -10.15
C ARG A 225 -24.26 -19.74 -9.78
N TYR A 226 -24.26 -18.48 -10.23
CA TYR A 226 -23.29 -17.48 -9.75
C TYR A 226 -23.58 -16.98 -8.34
N TYR A 227 -24.83 -17.12 -7.90
CA TYR A 227 -25.28 -16.84 -6.55
C TYR A 227 -26.22 -17.96 -6.09
N ASN A 228 -26.26 -18.19 -4.78
CA ASN A 228 -27.28 -19.03 -4.16
C ASN A 228 -28.56 -18.22 -3.94
N VAL A 229 -29.71 -18.89 -4.02
CA VAL A 229 -31.01 -18.29 -3.67
C VAL A 229 -31.13 -18.15 -2.15
N GLU A 230 -31.78 -17.08 -1.67
CA GLU A 230 -32.02 -16.88 -0.23
C GLU A 230 -33.19 -17.75 0.26
N SER A 231 -34.21 -17.89 -0.57
CA SER A 231 -35.38 -18.75 -0.33
C SER A 231 -36.00 -19.18 -1.66
N GLY A 232 -36.66 -20.33 -1.67
CA GLY A 232 -37.26 -20.95 -2.87
C GLY A 232 -36.41 -22.06 -3.48
N MET A 233 -36.86 -22.59 -4.62
CA MET A 233 -36.19 -23.64 -5.41
C MET A 233 -36.20 -23.31 -6.90
#